data_AF-A0A3D1R9Q8-F1
#
_entry.id   AF-A0A3D1R9Q8-F1
#
_cell.length_a   1.000
_cell.length_b   1.000
_cell.length_c   1.000
_cell.angle_alpha   90.00
_cell.angle_beta   90.00
_cell.angle_gamma   90.00
#
_symmetry.space_group_name_H-M   'P 1'
#
loop_
_entity.id
_entity.type
_entity.pdbx_description
1 polymer ?
#
loop_
_entity_poly.entity_id
_entity_poly.type
_entity_poly.pdbx_seq_one_letter_code
_entity_poly.pdbx_strand_id
1 'polypeptide(L)'
;RKACDSTHPCGEGFESIGGSCQPAVTVSPDAAEPADAGLGKPCSGSHLRCVDGALQACHQDRLVLLDDCGRLGLGCDPVRGCLAPCSASQPCAAGESCEEASGLCMKQPACTRTADCPGDGRSCGHTAPACRPLRAARS
;
A
#
# COMPACT_ATOMS: atom_id res chain seq x y z
N ARG A 1 -14.45 -16.26 35.91
CA ARG A 1 -15.52 -15.38 35.39
C ARG A 1 -16.63 -15.40 36.42
N LYS A 2 -16.90 -14.29 37.09
CA LYS A 2 -18.04 -14.21 38.03
C LYS A 2 -19.30 -14.05 37.19
N ALA A 3 -20.30 -14.89 37.44
CA ALA A 3 -21.61 -14.73 36.85
C ALA A 3 -22.26 -13.46 37.40
N CYS A 4 -22.98 -12.74 36.56
CA CYS A 4 -23.73 -11.54 36.94
C CYS A 4 -25.21 -11.70 36.58
N ASP A 5 -26.05 -11.16 37.45
CA ASP A 5 -27.51 -11.19 37.33
C ASP A 5 -28.07 -9.87 37.89
N SER A 6 -29.38 -9.67 37.77
CA SER A 6 -30.15 -8.54 38.31
C SER A 6 -29.89 -8.28 39.80
N THR A 7 -29.52 -9.30 40.59
CA THR A 7 -29.18 -9.16 42.02
C THR A 7 -27.68 -9.01 42.30
N HIS A 8 -26.82 -9.29 41.30
CA HIS A 8 -25.36 -9.27 41.44
C HIS A 8 -24.75 -8.49 40.25
N PRO A 9 -24.76 -7.15 40.32
CA PRO A 9 -24.20 -6.33 39.25
C PRO A 9 -22.68 -6.50 39.15
N CYS A 10 -22.16 -6.27 37.95
CA CYS A 10 -20.72 -6.20 37.75
C CYS A 10 -20.15 -4.97 38.47
N GLY A 11 -18.91 -5.11 38.97
CA GLY A 11 -18.19 -3.98 39.56
C GLY A 11 -17.89 -2.88 38.53
N GLU A 12 -17.56 -1.70 39.01
CA GLU A 12 -17.26 -0.53 38.19
C GLU A 12 -16.22 -0.84 37.10
N GLY A 13 -16.52 -0.45 35.85
CA GLY A 13 -15.69 -0.76 34.67
C GLY A 13 -16.01 -2.09 33.97
N PHE A 14 -17.07 -2.80 34.38
CA PHE A 14 -17.51 -4.06 33.75
C PHE A 14 -19.02 -4.05 33.46
N GLU A 15 -19.42 -4.63 32.33
CA GLU A 15 -20.81 -4.78 31.90
C GLU A 15 -21.25 -6.25 31.88
N SER A 16 -22.55 -6.47 32.12
CA SER A 16 -23.15 -7.81 32.14
C SER A 16 -23.62 -8.19 30.74
N ILE A 17 -22.90 -9.11 30.09
CA ILE A 17 -23.26 -9.64 28.78
C ILE A 17 -23.46 -11.15 28.91
N GLY A 18 -24.68 -11.62 28.62
CA GLY A 18 -25.00 -13.06 28.66
C GLY A 18 -24.77 -13.73 30.03
N GLY A 19 -24.94 -12.98 31.13
CA GLY A 19 -24.75 -13.49 32.50
C GLY A 19 -23.28 -13.58 32.95
N SER A 20 -22.35 -12.97 32.21
CA SER A 20 -20.93 -12.87 32.59
C SER A 20 -20.45 -11.42 32.56
N CYS A 21 -19.67 -11.03 33.58
CA CYS A 21 -19.04 -9.71 33.59
C CYS A 21 -17.91 -9.65 32.57
N GLN A 22 -18.02 -8.72 31.62
CA GLN A 22 -16.99 -8.39 30.64
C GLN A 22 -16.50 -6.96 30.88
N PRO A 23 -15.21 -6.65 30.64
CA PRO A 23 -14.71 -5.28 30.78
C PRO A 23 -15.51 -4.38 29.85
N ALA A 24 -16.04 -3.29 30.38
CA ALA A 24 -16.72 -2.27 29.59
C ALA A 24 -15.66 -1.70 28.66
N VAL A 25 -15.72 -2.06 27.38
CA VAL A 25 -14.83 -1.50 26.39
C VAL A 25 -15.35 -0.09 26.17
N THR A 26 -14.83 0.87 26.95
CA THR A 26 -14.87 2.27 26.57
C THR A 26 -14.18 2.35 25.22
N VAL A 27 -14.98 2.41 24.16
CA VAL A 27 -14.53 2.87 22.85
C VAL A 27 -14.14 4.32 23.07
N SER A 28 -12.89 4.54 23.48
CA SER A 28 -12.26 5.84 23.33
C SER A 28 -12.30 6.17 21.85
N PRO A 29 -12.94 7.27 21.41
CA PRO A 29 -12.94 7.69 20.01
C PRO A 29 -11.57 8.23 19.55
N ASP A 30 -10.48 7.82 20.21
CA ASP A 30 -9.11 8.25 19.97
C ASP A 30 -8.23 7.01 19.73
N ALA A 31 -8.69 6.13 18.85
CA ALA A 31 -7.78 5.36 18.03
C ALA A 31 -7.87 6.01 16.66
N ALA A 32 -6.82 6.73 16.27
CA ALA A 32 -6.71 7.40 14.99
C ALA A 32 -7.22 6.48 13.86
N GLU A 33 -8.44 6.71 13.42
CA GLU A 33 -8.92 6.16 12.17
C GLU A 33 -7.96 6.68 11.10
N PRO A 34 -7.47 5.83 10.17
CA PRO A 34 -6.78 6.35 9.01
C PRO A 34 -7.74 7.33 8.36
N ALA A 35 -7.31 8.59 8.24
CA ALA A 35 -8.14 9.69 7.77
C ALA A 35 -8.98 9.21 6.57
N ASP A 36 -10.29 9.12 6.79
CA ASP A 36 -11.27 8.93 5.73
C ASP A 36 -11.19 10.20 4.90
N ALA A 37 -10.26 10.21 3.93
CA ALA A 37 -10.26 11.17 2.86
C ALA A 37 -11.48 10.82 2.01
N GLY A 38 -12.65 11.20 2.52
CA GLY A 38 -13.93 10.87 1.96
C GLY A 38 -14.01 11.42 0.55
N LEU A 39 -13.70 10.58 -0.43
CA LEU A 39 -13.94 10.90 -1.83
C LEU A 39 -15.38 10.60 -2.25
N GLY A 40 -16.20 10.00 -1.37
CA GLY A 40 -17.67 9.95 -1.45
C GLY A 40 -18.27 9.32 -2.71
N LYS A 41 -17.43 8.78 -3.60
CA LYS A 41 -17.82 8.23 -4.88
C LYS A 41 -18.03 6.72 -4.74
N PRO A 42 -19.16 6.18 -5.22
CA PRO A 42 -19.37 4.75 -5.25
C PRO A 42 -18.29 4.12 -6.13
N CYS A 43 -17.69 3.06 -5.63
CA CYS A 43 -16.74 2.26 -6.38
C CYS A 43 -17.15 0.80 -6.31
N SER A 44 -16.90 0.06 -7.40
CA SER A 44 -17.16 -1.37 -7.45
C SER A 44 -15.89 -2.09 -7.91
N GLY A 45 -15.50 -3.12 -7.14
CA GLY A 45 -14.31 -3.94 -7.36
C GLY A 45 -13.12 -3.59 -6.44
N SER A 46 -12.22 -4.56 -6.21
CA SER A 46 -11.09 -4.43 -5.27
C SER A 46 -9.83 -3.80 -5.87
N HIS A 47 -9.96 -3.02 -6.94
CA HIS A 47 -8.81 -2.50 -7.69
C HIS A 47 -8.34 -1.16 -7.12
N LEU A 48 -7.03 -1.03 -6.99
CA LEU A 48 -6.37 0.25 -6.72
C LEU A 48 -6.48 1.15 -7.96
N ARG A 49 -6.63 2.45 -7.74
CA ARG A 49 -6.73 3.45 -8.81
C ARG A 49 -5.88 4.65 -8.46
N CYS A 50 -5.30 5.25 -9.49
CA CYS A 50 -4.57 6.50 -9.38
C CYS A 50 -5.40 7.64 -9.95
N VAL A 51 -5.69 8.64 -9.15
CA VAL A 51 -6.43 9.85 -9.56
C VAL A 51 -5.62 11.04 -9.11
N ASP A 52 -5.14 11.86 -10.06
CA ASP A 52 -4.34 13.06 -9.75
C ASP A 52 -3.08 12.80 -8.90
N GLY A 53 -2.49 11.60 -9.03
CA GLY A 53 -1.35 11.19 -8.21
C GLY A 53 -1.70 10.68 -6.81
N ALA A 54 -2.99 10.60 -6.47
CA ALA A 54 -3.49 9.95 -5.26
C ALA A 54 -3.85 8.48 -5.54
N LEU A 55 -3.30 7.57 -4.72
CA LEU A 55 -3.63 6.15 -4.72
C LEU A 55 -4.89 5.94 -3.90
N GLN A 56 -5.93 5.43 -4.53
CA GLN A 56 -7.23 5.17 -3.92
C GLN A 56 -7.58 3.70 -4.04
N ALA A 57 -8.19 3.14 -3.00
CA ALA A 57 -8.75 1.79 -3.02
C ALA A 57 -10.26 1.86 -2.82
N CYS A 58 -10.96 0.85 -3.30
CA CYS A 58 -12.35 0.67 -2.96
C CYS A 58 -12.47 -0.18 -1.70
N HIS A 59 -13.05 0.39 -0.64
CA HIS A 59 -13.35 -0.31 0.59
C HIS A 59 -14.84 -0.15 0.91
N GLN A 60 -15.57 -1.27 0.98
CA GLN A 60 -17.02 -1.28 1.29
C GLN A 60 -17.85 -0.30 0.44
N ASP A 61 -17.68 -0.35 -0.89
CA ASP A 61 -18.36 0.52 -1.87
C ASP A 61 -17.94 2.01 -1.82
N ARG A 62 -16.90 2.35 -1.04
CA ARG A 62 -16.38 3.73 -0.94
C ARG A 62 -14.92 3.82 -1.35
N LEU A 63 -14.60 4.88 -2.08
CA LEU A 63 -13.20 5.25 -2.34
C LEU A 63 -12.57 5.78 -1.07
N VAL A 64 -11.51 5.11 -0.64
CA VAL A 64 -10.60 5.55 0.42
C VAL A 64 -9.28 5.95 -0.20
N LEU A 65 -8.73 7.09 0.22
CA LEU A 65 -7.36 7.46 -0.12
C LEU A 65 -6.40 6.59 0.69
N LEU A 66 -5.52 5.88 0.01
CA LEU A 66 -4.44 5.13 0.65
C LEU A 66 -3.21 5.99 0.80
N ASP A 67 -2.84 6.72 -0.26
CA ASP A 67 -1.62 7.50 -0.28
C ASP A 67 -1.73 8.66 -1.29
N ASP A 68 -0.99 9.74 -1.05
CA ASP A 68 -0.97 10.93 -1.91
C ASP A 68 0.41 11.07 -2.56
N CYS A 69 0.68 10.18 -3.53
CA CYS A 69 1.97 10.11 -4.21
C CYS A 69 2.36 11.48 -4.81
N GLY A 70 1.39 12.23 -5.34
CA GLY A 70 1.57 13.56 -5.90
C GLY A 70 2.20 14.55 -4.90
N ARG A 71 1.71 14.61 -3.66
CA ARG A 71 2.32 15.43 -2.61
C ARG A 71 3.74 15.00 -2.23
N LEU A 72 4.02 13.71 -2.34
CA LEU A 72 5.35 13.15 -2.04
C LEU A 72 6.33 13.30 -3.21
N GLY A 73 5.89 13.84 -4.36
CA GLY A 73 6.69 13.87 -5.58
C GLY A 73 6.94 12.48 -6.17
N LEU A 74 6.09 11.51 -5.82
CA LEU A 74 6.12 10.13 -6.29
C LEU A 74 5.10 9.94 -7.43
N GLY A 75 5.37 9.01 -8.34
CA GLY A 75 4.37 8.58 -9.31
C GLY A 75 3.41 7.57 -8.72
N CYS A 76 2.17 7.58 -9.22
CA CYS A 76 1.14 6.64 -8.79
C CYS A 76 0.97 5.53 -9.84
N ASP A 77 1.12 4.28 -9.40
CA ASP A 77 0.85 3.07 -10.18
C ASP A 77 -0.33 2.29 -9.54
N PRO A 78 -1.41 1.99 -10.28
CA PRO A 78 -2.60 1.33 -9.74
C PRO A 78 -2.40 -0.16 -9.43
N VAL A 79 -1.20 -0.71 -9.61
CA VAL A 79 -0.85 -2.10 -9.25
C VAL A 79 0.16 -2.11 -8.10
N ARG A 80 1.06 -1.12 -8.06
CA ARG A 80 2.25 -1.09 -7.19
C ARG A 80 2.22 0.03 -6.16
N GLY A 81 1.29 0.98 -6.26
CA GLY A 81 1.16 2.12 -5.36
C GLY A 81 2.08 3.29 -5.73
N CYS A 82 2.58 4.01 -4.72
CA CYS A 82 3.48 5.13 -4.94
C CYS A 82 4.91 4.66 -5.24
N LEU A 83 5.44 5.10 -6.38
CA LEU A 83 6.77 4.75 -6.88
C LEU A 83 7.63 6.00 -6.98
N ALA A 84 8.90 5.88 -6.62
CA ALA A 84 9.85 6.98 -6.81
C ALA A 84 9.97 7.34 -8.30
N PRO A 85 10.02 8.64 -8.66
CA PRO A 85 10.34 9.02 -10.01
C PRO A 85 11.79 8.65 -10.29
N CYS A 86 12.08 8.34 -11.55
CA CYS A 86 13.43 8.16 -12.03
C CYS A 86 13.79 9.23 -13.04
N SER A 87 14.99 9.76 -12.91
CA SER A 87 15.55 10.73 -13.83
C SER A 87 17.06 10.53 -13.95
N ALA A 88 17.68 11.19 -14.93
CA ALA A 88 19.14 11.15 -15.08
C ALA A 88 19.87 11.62 -13.79
N SER A 89 19.21 12.48 -13.00
CA SER A 89 19.73 13.05 -11.77
C SER A 89 19.33 12.26 -10.50
N GLN A 90 18.31 11.41 -10.58
CA GLN A 90 17.86 10.54 -9.49
C GLN A 90 17.68 9.11 -10.00
N PRO A 91 18.72 8.27 -9.88
CA PRO A 91 18.61 6.86 -10.21
C PRO A 91 17.75 6.12 -9.17
N CYS A 92 17.06 5.08 -9.62
CA CYS A 92 16.33 4.18 -8.72
C CYS A 92 17.24 3.46 -7.75
N ALA A 93 16.67 2.96 -6.65
CA ALA A 93 17.41 2.19 -5.68
C ALA A 93 17.89 0.85 -6.27
N ALA A 94 18.79 0.18 -5.56
CA ALA A 94 19.32 -1.11 -5.97
C ALA A 94 18.18 -2.15 -6.13
N GLY A 95 18.17 -2.85 -7.27
CA GLY A 95 17.12 -3.81 -7.60
C GLY A 95 15.90 -3.19 -8.30
N GLU A 96 15.93 -1.90 -8.58
CA GLU A 96 14.90 -1.20 -9.34
C GLU A 96 15.45 -0.71 -10.69
N SER A 97 14.56 -0.49 -11.64
CA SER A 97 14.89 0.15 -12.91
C SER A 97 13.83 1.16 -13.28
N CYS A 98 14.28 2.20 -13.97
CA CYS A 98 13.42 3.25 -14.49
C CYS A 98 12.58 2.69 -15.64
N GLU A 99 11.27 2.67 -15.47
CA GLU A 99 10.33 2.37 -16.54
C GLU A 99 10.21 3.62 -17.42
N GLU A 100 10.84 3.62 -18.59
CA GLU A 100 10.93 4.79 -19.48
C GLU A 100 9.54 5.33 -19.89
N ALA A 101 8.54 4.44 -20.00
CA ALA A 101 7.18 4.82 -20.37
C ALA A 101 6.46 5.62 -19.28
N SER A 102 6.79 5.38 -18.02
CA SER A 102 6.14 6.03 -16.87
C SER A 102 7.05 7.03 -16.16
N GLY A 103 8.37 6.97 -16.39
CA GLY A 103 9.36 7.73 -15.64
C GLY A 103 9.43 7.32 -14.16
N LEU A 104 9.06 6.08 -13.82
CA LEU A 104 8.98 5.59 -12.44
C LEU A 104 9.96 4.44 -12.17
N CYS A 105 10.48 4.41 -10.96
CA CYS A 105 11.28 3.31 -10.43
C CYS A 105 10.40 2.10 -10.16
N MET A 106 10.69 1.01 -10.85
CA MET A 106 9.98 -0.24 -10.67
C MET A 106 10.93 -1.31 -10.18
N LYS A 107 10.50 -2.03 -9.13
CA LYS A 107 11.09 -3.30 -8.71
C LYS A 107 11.17 -4.25 -9.88
N GLN A 108 12.39 -4.68 -10.20
CA GLN A 108 12.61 -5.68 -11.22
C GLN A 108 12.55 -7.07 -10.59
N PRO A 109 12.09 -8.09 -11.34
CA PRO A 109 12.17 -9.45 -10.85
C PRO A 109 13.61 -9.79 -10.51
N ALA A 110 13.78 -10.51 -9.41
CA ALA A 110 15.09 -11.03 -9.03
C ALA A 110 15.52 -12.06 -10.07
N CYS A 111 16.82 -12.11 -10.34
CA CYS A 111 17.39 -13.03 -11.31
C CYS A 111 18.77 -13.51 -10.86
N THR A 112 19.16 -14.70 -11.31
CA THR A 112 20.53 -15.21 -11.17
C THR A 112 21.31 -15.19 -12.47
N ARG A 113 20.64 -15.16 -13.62
CA ARG A 113 21.23 -15.13 -14.96
C ARG A 113 20.33 -14.34 -15.90
N THR A 114 20.91 -13.77 -16.96
CA THR A 114 20.17 -12.98 -17.96
C THR A 114 18.99 -13.73 -18.58
N ALA A 115 19.09 -15.05 -18.76
CA ALA A 115 18.02 -15.89 -19.30
C ALA A 115 16.76 -15.96 -18.41
N ASP A 116 16.86 -15.58 -17.14
CA ASP A 116 15.74 -15.54 -16.19
C ASP A 116 14.85 -14.29 -16.38
N CYS A 117 15.34 -13.32 -17.15
CA CYS A 117 14.64 -12.05 -17.33
C CYS A 117 13.55 -12.14 -18.40
N PRO A 118 12.31 -11.72 -18.09
CA PRO A 118 11.25 -11.70 -19.08
C PRO A 118 11.47 -10.60 -20.11
N GLY A 119 11.58 -10.98 -21.38
CA GLY A 119 11.69 -10.11 -22.55
C GLY A 119 13.10 -10.03 -23.14
N ASP A 120 13.16 -9.81 -24.46
CA ASP A 120 14.41 -9.55 -25.17
C ASP A 120 14.94 -8.15 -24.82
N GLY A 121 16.25 -7.98 -24.63
CA GLY A 121 16.84 -6.69 -24.24
C GLY A 121 16.94 -6.41 -22.74
N ARG A 122 16.82 -7.43 -21.86
CA ARG A 122 17.09 -7.33 -20.42
C ARG A 122 18.28 -8.19 -20.01
N SER A 123 18.98 -7.78 -18.96
CA SER A 123 20.13 -8.50 -18.41
C SER A 123 20.07 -8.54 -16.89
N CYS A 124 20.59 -9.63 -16.33
CA CYS A 124 20.68 -9.74 -14.88
C CYS A 124 21.86 -8.91 -14.37
N GLY A 125 21.57 -7.97 -13.46
CA GLY A 125 22.61 -7.14 -12.86
C GLY A 125 23.60 -7.97 -12.05
N HIS A 126 24.90 -7.84 -12.35
CA HIS A 126 25.96 -8.53 -11.60
C HIS A 126 26.06 -8.05 -10.14
N THR A 127 25.84 -6.75 -9.89
CA THR A 127 25.95 -6.15 -8.55
C THR A 127 24.63 -6.20 -7.77
N ALA A 128 23.50 -6.28 -8.48
CA ALA A 128 22.17 -6.40 -7.90
C ALA A 128 21.41 -7.42 -8.74
N PRO A 129 21.02 -8.59 -8.18
CA PRO A 129 20.44 -9.72 -8.89
C PRO A 129 19.00 -9.38 -9.33
N ALA A 130 18.86 -8.49 -10.29
CA ALA A 130 17.61 -7.92 -10.77
C ALA A 130 17.69 -7.70 -12.28
N CYS A 131 16.57 -7.96 -12.97
CA CYS A 131 16.49 -7.83 -14.42
C CYS A 131 16.44 -6.37 -14.85
N ARG A 132 17.53 -5.85 -15.42
CA ARG A 132 17.58 -4.46 -15.89
C ARG A 132 17.52 -4.44 -17.41
N PRO A 133 16.89 -3.42 -18.03
CA PRO A 133 17.05 -3.22 -19.46
C PRO A 133 18.54 -3.10 -19.77
N LEU A 134 18.99 -3.81 -20.81
CA LEU A 134 20.27 -3.56 -21.42
C LEU A 134 20.20 -2.11 -21.92
N ARG A 135 20.83 -1.18 -21.20
CA ARG A 135 20.98 0.18 -21.71
C ARG A 135 21.59 0.03 -23.10
N ALA A 136 20.86 0.45 -24.13
CA ALA A 136 21.49 0.77 -25.40
C ALA A 136 22.60 1.76 -25.03
N ALA A 137 23.86 1.31 -25.11
CA ALA A 137 24.98 2.21 -25.07
C ALA A 137 24.67 3.24 -26.17
N ARG A 138 24.43 4.50 -25.78
CA ARG A 138 24.27 5.59 -26.73
C ARG A 138 25.58 5.62 -27.52
N SER A 139 25.54 5.13 -28.76
CA SER A 139 26.57 5.33 -29.77
C SER A 139 26.64 6.80 -30.15
#